data_AF-A0A969DC94-F1
#
_entry.id   AF-A0A969DC94-F1
#
_cell.length_a   1.000
_cell.length_b   1.000
_cell.length_c   1.000
_cell.angle_alpha   90.00
_cell.angle_beta   90.00
_cell.angle_gamma   90.00
#
_symmetry.space_group_name_H-M   'P 1'
#
loop_
_entity.id
_entity.type
_entity.pdbx_description
1 polymer ?
#
loop_
_entity_poly.entity_id
_entity_poly.type
_entity_poly.pdbx_seq_one_letter_code
_entity_poly.pdbx_strand_id
1 'polypeptide(L)' 'MKQILTKQQGLAVISGMIFGLGLGLSQMIDRQRVLGFLDFAGTWDPTLLFVLLSAVSVTVISFQFVLRRHKPVFTRA' A
#
# COMPACT_ATOMS: atom_id res chain seq x y z
N MET A 1 -19.36 -21.83 6.35
CA MET A 1 -18.41 -21.40 5.30
C MET A 1 -18.82 -20.11 4.57
N LYS A 2 -20.02 -20.00 3.98
CA LYS A 2 -20.44 -18.82 3.19
C LYS A 2 -20.34 -17.47 3.94
N GLN A 3 -20.68 -17.43 5.23
CA GLN A 3 -20.77 -16.17 5.99
C GLN A 3 -19.43 -15.45 6.25
N ILE A 4 -18.31 -16.19 6.30
CA ILE A 4 -16.96 -15.62 6.53
C ILE A 4 -16.42 -15.03 5.24
N LEU A 5 -16.61 -15.71 4.10
CA LEU A 5 -16.24 -15.19 2.78
C LEU A 5 -16.96 -13.87 2.48
N THR A 6 -18.26 -13.75 2.78
CA THR A 6 -19.01 -12.51 2.51
C THR A 6 -18.55 -11.33 3.36
N LYS A 7 -18.16 -11.54 4.63
CA LYS A 7 -17.61 -10.46 5.47
C LYS A 7 -16.21 -10.01 5.02
N GLN A 8 -15.38 -10.95 4.55
CA GLN A 8 -14.04 -10.64 4.04
C GLN A 8 -14.08 -9.93 2.68
N GLN A 9 -15.09 -10.21 1.85
CA GLN A 9 -15.27 -9.55 0.56
C GLN A 9 -15.41 -8.04 0.67
N GLY A 10 -16.14 -7.53 1.67
CA GLY A 10 -16.26 -6.09 1.89
C GLY A 10 -14.91 -5.43 2.21
N LEU A 11 -14.09 -6.05 3.06
CA LEU A 11 -12.74 -5.58 3.38
C LEU A 11 -11.79 -5.65 2.17
N ALA A 12 -11.91 -6.69 1.35
CA ALA A 12 -11.13 -6.83 0.12
C ALA A 12 -11.46 -5.74 -0.91
N VAL A 13 -12.75 -5.40 -1.08
CA VAL A 13 -13.17 -4.31 -1.98
C VAL A 13 -12.69 -2.96 -1.46
N ILE A 14 -12.86 -2.68 -0.17
CA ILE A 14 -12.42 -1.42 0.45
C ILE A 14 -10.90 -1.26 0.33
N SER A 15 -10.13 -2.32 0.64
CA SER A 15 -8.67 -2.28 0.52
C SER A 15 -8.22 -2.11 -0.94
N GLY A 16 -8.85 -2.80 -1.89
CA GLY A 16 -8.60 -2.61 -3.31
C GLY A 16 -8.89 -1.19 -3.80
N MET A 17 -9.99 -0.57 -3.33
CA MET A 17 -10.31 0.83 -3.65
C MET A 17 -9.27 1.79 -3.07
N ILE A 18 -8.89 1.64 -1.80
CA ILE A 18 -7.87 2.48 -1.17
C ILE A 18 -6.53 2.34 -1.91
N PHE A 19 -6.15 1.12 -2.28
CA PHE A 19 -4.91 0.86 -3.02
C PHE A 19 -4.94 1.51 -4.41
N GLY A 20 -6.03 1.33 -5.17
CA GLY A 20 -6.18 1.93 -6.49
C GLY A 20 -6.19 3.46 -6.45
N LEU A 21 -6.87 4.06 -5.47
CA LEU A 21 -6.87 5.51 -5.25
C LEU A 21 -5.46 6.01 -4.90
N GLY A 22 -4.74 5.31 -4.03
CA GLY A 22 -3.34 5.64 -3.71
C GLY A 22 -2.42 5.59 -4.92
N LEU A 23 -2.55 4.56 -5.77
CA LEU A 23 -1.80 4.47 -7.02
C LEU A 23 -2.10 5.64 -7.96
N GLY A 24 -3.37 5.98 -8.16
CA GLY A 24 -3.78 7.11 -9.01
C GLY A 24 -3.25 8.46 -8.50
N LEU A 25 -3.36 8.71 -7.19
CA LEU A 25 -2.87 9.94 -6.56
C LEU A 25 -1.34 10.07 -6.60
N SER A 26 -0.61 8.96 -6.49
CA SER A 26 0.85 8.96 -6.53
C SER A 26 1.45 9.27 -7.91
N GLN A 27 0.64 9.29 -8.97
CA GLN A 27 1.06 9.43 -10.38
C GLN A 27 2.19 8.47 -10.80
N MET A 28 2.38 7.35 -10.08
CA MET A 28 3.39 6.32 -10.42
C MET A 28 3.10 5.57 -11.72
N ILE A 29 1.93 5.81 -12.32
CA ILE A 29 1.56 5.30 -13.65
C ILE A 29 2.38 6.01 -14.74
N ASP A 30 2.90 7.22 -14.45
CA ASP A 30 3.75 7.96 -15.38
C ASP A 30 5.22 7.54 -15.28
N ARG A 31 5.74 7.02 -16.40
CA ARG A 31 7.15 6.61 -16.53
C ARG A 31 8.12 7.77 -16.30
N GLN A 32 7.73 9.00 -16.64
CA GLN A 32 8.61 10.18 -16.52
C GLN A 32 9.01 10.45 -15.07
N ARG A 33 8.10 10.23 -14.11
CA ARG A 33 8.38 10.37 -12.67
C ARG A 33 9.44 9.39 -12.19
N VAL A 34 9.40 8.15 -12.69
CA VAL A 34 10.38 7.11 -12.33
C VAL A 34 11.75 7.44 -12.91
N LEU A 35 11.79 7.92 -14.15
CA LEU A 35 13.03 8.34 -14.80
C LEU A 35 13.64 9.57 -14.13
N GLY A 36 12.84 10.58 -13.77
CA GLY A 36 13.28 11.77 -13.05
C GLY A 36 13.78 11.48 -11.62
N PHE A 37 13.28 10.43 -10.97
CA PHE A 37 13.83 9.96 -9.70
C PHE A 37 15.20 9.29 -9.85
N LEU A 38 15.43 8.57 -10.95
CA LEU A 38 16.70 7.89 -11.23
C LEU A 38 17.77 8.84 -11.80
N ASP A 39 17.37 10.00 -12.32
CA ASP A 39 18.29 11.02 -12.81
C ASP A 39 18.90 11.84 -11.66
N PHE A 40 19.86 11.22 -10.97
CA PHE A 40 20.63 11.88 -9.89
C PHE A 40 21.65 12.91 -10.41
N ALA A 41 21.97 12.90 -11.70
CA ALA A 41 23.00 13.76 -12.29
C ALA A 41 22.42 15.05 -12.93
N GLY A 42 21.11 15.10 -13.16
CA GLY A 42 20.39 16.24 -13.73
C GLY A 42 19.36 16.86 -12.79
N THR A 43 18.10 16.93 -13.23
CA THR A 43 16.98 17.49 -12.46
C THR A 43 16.30 16.40 -11.65
N TRP A 44 16.90 16.03 -10.52
CA TRP A 44 16.40 14.98 -9.65
C TRP A 44 15.01 15.30 -9.05
N ASP A 45 14.02 14.44 -9.29
CA ASP A 45 12.66 14.58 -8.75
C ASP A 45 12.46 13.73 -7.47
N PRO A 46 12.34 14.34 -6.27
CA PRO A 46 12.19 13.63 -5.01
C PRO A 46 10.76 13.10 -4.78
N THR A 47 9.80 13.36 -5.68
CA THR A 47 8.40 12.95 -5.51
C THR A 47 8.25 11.45 -5.25
N LEU A 48 9.03 10.63 -5.97
CA LEU A 48 8.99 9.17 -5.82
C LEU A 48 9.55 8.69 -4.48
N LEU A 49 10.52 9.42 -3.91
CA LEU A 49 11.06 9.15 -2.59
C LEU A 49 9.98 9.29 -1.52
N PHE A 50 9.17 10.35 -1.56
CA PHE A 50 8.09 10.56 -0.60
C PHE A 50 7.04 9.43 -0.66
N VAL A 51 6.71 8.97 -1.86
CA VAL A 51 5.77 7.85 -2.03
C VAL A 51 6.37 6.57 -1.44
N LEU A 52 7.61 6.22 -1.80
CA LEU A 52 8.30 5.06 -1.23
C LEU A 52 8.37 5.13 0.29
N LEU A 53 8.76 6.28 0.83
CA LEU A 53 8.95 6.48 2.27
C LEU A 53 7.62 6.35 3.03
N SER A 54 6.52 6.83 2.45
CA SER A 54 5.17 6.63 3.01
C SER A 54 4.76 5.15 2.99
N ALA A 55 4.96 4.45 1.87
CA ALA A 55 4.61 3.04 1.73
C ALA A 55 5.40 2.14 2.69
N VAL A 56 6.71 2.40 2.82
CA VAL A 56 7.58 1.69 3.75
C VAL A 56 7.16 1.97 5.20
N SER A 57 6.92 3.24 5.56
CA SER A 57 6.51 3.61 6.92
C SER A 57 5.19 2.94 7.33
N VAL A 58 4.18 2.97 6.45
CA VAL A 58 2.90 2.29 6.68
C VAL A 58 3.10 0.78 6.84
N THR A 59 3.96 0.17 6.01
CA THR A 59 4.24 -1.27 6.07
C THR A 59 4.93 -1.65 7.38
N VAL A 60 5.97 -0.93 7.77
CA VAL A 60 6.73 -1.18 9.01
C VAL A 60 5.81 -1.10 10.23
N ILE A 61 4.99 -0.05 10.31
CA ILE A 61 4.04 0.14 11.39
C ILE A 61 3.00 -1.00 11.38
N SER A 62 2.40 -1.29 10.23
CA SER A 62 1.37 -2.32 10.10
C SER A 62 1.91 -3.71 10.45
N PHE A 63 3.10 -4.07 9.96
CA PHE A 63 3.73 -5.37 10.21
C PHE A 63 4.08 -5.54 11.69
N GLN A 64 4.58 -4.50 12.37
CA GLN A 64 4.78 -4.53 13.83
C GLN A 64 3.50 -4.96 14.57
N PHE A 65 2.34 -4.45 14.18
CA PHE A 65 1.07 -4.82 14.82
C PHE A 65 0.56 -6.19 14.37
N VAL A 66 0.69 -6.53 13.09
CA VAL A 66 0.19 -7.80 12.53
C VAL A 66 1.01 -8.98 13.02
N LEU A 67 2.35 -8.90 13.01
CA LEU A 67 3.22 -10.00 13.45
C LEU A 67 3.11 -10.26 14.95
N ARG A 68 2.70 -9.27 15.76
CA ARG A 68 2.40 -9.44 17.19
C ARG A 68 1.09 -10.21 17.45
N ARG A 69 0.25 -10.45 16.44
CA ARG A 69 -1.04 -11.13 16.60
C ARG A 69 -0.88 -12.63 16.37
N HIS A 70 -1.12 -13.41 17.42
CA HIS A 70 -1.10 -14.88 17.37
C HIS A 70 -2.36 -15.51 16.77
N LYS A 71 -3.45 -14.75 16.58
CA LYS A 71 -4.71 -15.26 16.03
C LYS A 71 -5.29 -14.30 15.00
N PRO A 72 -5.81 -14.79 13.86
CA PRO A 72 -6.45 -13.93 12.86
C PRO A 72 -7.74 -13.34 13.44
N VAL A 73 -7.94 -12.04 13.28
CA VAL A 73 -9.10 -11.31 13.85
C VAL A 73 -10.44 -11.82 13.27
N PHE A 74 -10.42 -12.35 12.05
CA PHE A 74 -11.62 -12.84 11.35
C PHE A 74 -11.70 -14.38 11.28
N THR A 75 -10.82 -15.11 11.96
CA THR A 75 -10.95 -16.57 12.09
C THR A 75 -11.76 -16.90 13.33
N ARG A 76 -12.89 -17.60 13.15
CA ARG A 76 -13.64 -18.17 14.26
C ARG A 76 -12.90 -19.43 14.71
N ALA A 77 -12.69 -19.58 16.02
CA ALA A 77 -12.29 -20.86 16.61
C ALA A 77 -13.34 -21.94 16.33
#